data_AF-A0A651I258-F1
#
_entry.id   AF-A0A651I258-F1
#
_cell.length_a   1.000
_cell.length_b   1.000
_cell.length_c   1.000
_cell.angle_alpha   90.00
_cell.angle_beta   90.00
_cell.angle_gamma   90.00
#
_symmetry.space_group_name_H-M   'P 1'
#
loop_
_entity.id
_entity.type
_entity.pdbx_description
1 polymer ?
#
loop_
_entity_poly.entity_id
_entity_poly.type
_entity_poly.pdbx_seq_one_letter_code
_entity_poly.pdbx_strand_id
1 'polypeptide(L)'
;MLEIEEYGTYYLRAIATDNEEAVSDSALLVITVEDIGTAVDQISKTRVSLFPNPAKDRVVFSVDGLKYCERMHVEIRDVSGKLVFKSEYETSSRAIIPLSNLVSGAYSFSAEICNAMISETLIINR
;
A
#
# COMPACT_ATOMS: atom_id res chain seq x y z
N MET A 1 16.18 -27.41 -4.67
CA MET A 1 15.54 -26.10 -4.50
C MET A 1 14.47 -26.31 -3.43
N LEU A 2 14.49 -25.53 -2.35
CA LEU A 2 13.51 -25.67 -1.28
C LEU A 2 12.29 -24.82 -1.68
N GLU A 3 11.13 -25.44 -1.79
CA GLU A 3 9.88 -24.78 -2.19
C GLU A 3 9.07 -24.53 -0.91
N ILE A 4 8.77 -23.27 -0.62
CA ILE A 4 7.97 -22.87 0.54
C ILE A 4 6.56 -22.61 0.03
N GLU A 5 5.61 -23.49 0.35
CA GLU A 5 4.24 -23.44 -0.17
C GLU A 5 3.22 -22.86 0.81
N GLU A 6 3.60 -22.65 2.08
CA GLU A 6 2.67 -22.23 3.13
C GLU A 6 3.21 -21.04 3.94
N TYR A 7 2.28 -20.30 4.55
CA TYR A 7 2.61 -19.21 5.47
C TYR A 7 3.09 -19.79 6.80
N GLY A 8 4.14 -19.20 7.38
CA GLY A 8 4.72 -19.69 8.63
C GLY A 8 6.12 -19.17 8.88
N THR A 9 6.68 -19.56 10.02
CA THR A 9 8.10 -19.30 10.32
C THR A 9 8.89 -20.57 10.11
N TYR A 10 9.90 -20.48 9.24
CA TYR A 10 10.79 -21.55 8.85
C TYR A 10 12.19 -21.31 9.42
N TYR A 11 12.83 -22.39 9.83
CA TYR A 11 14.17 -22.39 10.37
C TYR A 11 15.07 -23.17 9.44
N LEU A 12 16.02 -22.47 8.82
CA LEU A 12 17.01 -23.07 7.94
C LEU A 12 18.33 -23.23 8.70
N ARG A 13 18.87 -24.44 8.62
CA ARG A 13 20.19 -24.81 9.13
C ARG A 13 20.83 -25.79 8.17
N ALA A 14 21.98 -25.44 7.64
CA ALA A 14 22.82 -26.33 6.86
C ALA A 14 23.79 -27.08 7.78
N ILE A 15 23.85 -28.39 7.63
CA ILE A 15 24.81 -29.27 8.29
C ILE A 15 25.60 -29.96 7.18
N ALA A 16 26.92 -29.81 7.20
CA ALA A 16 27.81 -30.54 6.31
C ALA A 16 28.51 -31.64 7.13
N THR A 17 28.54 -32.85 6.59
CA THR A 17 29.29 -33.98 7.15
C THR A 17 30.21 -34.53 6.07
N ASP A 18 31.48 -34.70 6.37
CA ASP A 18 32.43 -35.30 5.43
C ASP A 18 32.41 -36.84 5.49
N ASN A 19 33.29 -37.49 4.71
CA ASN A 19 33.42 -38.95 4.65
C ASN A 19 34.13 -39.57 5.86
N GLU A 20 34.66 -38.76 6.78
CA GLU A 20 35.30 -39.17 8.03
C GLU A 20 34.42 -38.78 9.25
N GLU A 21 33.15 -38.49 9.02
CA GLU A 21 32.15 -38.11 10.02
C GLU A 21 32.40 -36.74 10.70
N ALA A 22 33.31 -35.90 10.19
CA ALA A 22 33.48 -34.57 10.71
C ALA A 22 32.29 -33.69 10.33
N VAL A 23 31.75 -32.93 11.29
CA VAL A 23 30.52 -32.13 11.13
C VAL A 23 30.82 -30.64 11.23
N SER A 24 30.29 -29.87 10.29
CA SER A 24 30.20 -28.40 10.36
C SER A 24 28.74 -27.98 10.36
N ASP A 25 28.32 -27.23 11.39
CA ASP A 25 26.98 -26.67 11.52
C ASP A 25 26.98 -25.16 11.22
N SER A 26 25.96 -24.69 10.52
CA SER A 26 25.77 -23.28 10.22
C SER A 26 24.91 -22.58 11.28
N ALA A 27 24.92 -21.24 11.27
CA ALA A 27 24.01 -20.47 12.10
C ALA A 27 22.54 -20.65 11.62
N LEU A 28 21.60 -20.56 12.56
CA LEU A 28 20.17 -20.65 12.28
C LEU A 28 19.69 -19.40 11.51
N LEU A 29 19.15 -19.59 10.31
CA LEU A 29 18.45 -18.55 9.56
C LEU A 29 16.95 -18.68 9.78
N VAL A 30 16.30 -17.61 10.23
CA VAL A 30 14.85 -17.55 10.44
C VAL A 30 14.20 -16.83 9.27
N ILE A 31 13.26 -17.49 8.59
CA ILE A 31 12.48 -16.92 7.49
C ILE A 31 11.02 -16.91 7.92
N THR A 32 10.35 -15.77 7.84
CA THR A 32 8.91 -15.66 8.10
C THR A 32 8.19 -15.35 6.80
N VAL A 33 7.25 -16.22 6.43
CA VAL A 33 6.34 -16.04 5.29
C VAL A 33 4.97 -15.70 5.87
N GLU A 34 4.50 -14.48 5.62
CA GLU A 34 3.25 -13.99 6.17
C GLU A 34 2.13 -14.06 5.12
N ASP A 35 0.93 -14.43 5.57
CA ASP A 35 -0.28 -14.32 4.75
C ASP A 35 -0.66 -12.84 4.65
N ILE A 36 -0.50 -12.27 3.46
CA ILE A 36 -0.94 -10.90 3.19
C ILE A 36 -2.46 -10.82 2.93
N GLY A 37 -3.18 -11.94 2.94
CA GLY A 37 -4.60 -12.01 2.62
C GLY A 37 -4.87 -11.59 1.17
N THR A 38 -6.13 -11.65 0.76
CA THR A 38 -6.53 -11.03 -0.52
C THR A 38 -6.60 -9.51 -0.36
N ALA A 39 -6.43 -8.75 -1.45
CA ALA A 39 -6.56 -7.29 -1.42
C ALA A 39 -7.87 -6.82 -0.76
N VAL A 40 -8.95 -7.60 -0.87
CA VAL A 40 -10.26 -7.31 -0.29
C VAL A 40 -10.25 -7.38 1.24
N ASP A 41 -9.57 -8.37 1.84
CA ASP A 41 -9.50 -8.53 3.29
C ASP A 41 -8.70 -7.40 3.95
N GLN A 42 -7.63 -6.92 3.29
CA GLN A 42 -6.88 -5.77 3.77
C GLN A 42 -7.72 -4.49 3.74
N ILE A 43 -8.47 -4.23 2.66
CA ILE A 43 -9.34 -3.05 2.54
C ILE A 43 -10.41 -3.01 3.64
N SER A 44 -11.01 -4.16 3.99
CA SER A 44 -12.08 -4.22 5.01
C SER A 44 -11.64 -3.74 6.40
N LYS A 45 -10.34 -3.84 6.71
CA LYS A 45 -9.73 -3.37 7.96
C LYS A 45 -9.03 -2.01 7.81
N THR A 46 -8.91 -1.52 6.57
CA THR A 46 -8.21 -0.28 6.24
C THR A 46 -9.15 0.89 6.45
N ARG A 47 -8.74 1.84 7.30
CA ARG A 47 -9.49 3.09 7.48
C ARG A 47 -8.93 4.10 6.51
N VAL A 48 -9.76 4.51 5.56
CA VAL A 48 -9.42 5.53 4.58
C VAL A 48 -10.12 6.82 4.94
N SER A 49 -9.43 7.95 4.81
CA SER A 49 -10.06 9.26 4.95
C SER A 49 -9.50 10.28 3.97
N LEU A 50 -10.41 11.11 3.46
CA LEU A 50 -10.12 12.22 2.54
C LEU A 50 -10.69 13.51 3.15
N PHE A 51 -9.81 14.41 3.62
CA PHE A 51 -10.24 15.59 4.38
C PHE A 51 -9.36 16.83 4.15
N PRO A 52 -9.91 18.05 4.28
CA PRO A 52 -11.33 18.33 4.43
C PRO A 52 -12.09 18.08 3.13
N ASN A 53 -13.36 17.71 3.25
CA ASN A 53 -14.30 17.65 2.13
C ASN A 53 -15.61 18.32 2.58
N PRO A 54 -16.00 19.49 2.03
CA PRO A 54 -15.38 20.21 0.92
C PRO A 54 -13.98 20.78 1.19
N ALA A 55 -13.12 20.77 0.17
CA ALA A 55 -11.74 21.25 0.19
C ALA A 55 -11.60 22.65 -0.43
N LYS A 56 -10.53 23.36 -0.06
CA LYS A 56 -10.17 24.68 -0.62
C LYS A 56 -8.87 24.64 -1.43
N ASP A 57 -7.75 24.62 -0.72
CA ASP A 57 -6.42 24.73 -1.33
C ASP A 57 -5.69 23.39 -1.45
N ARG A 58 -6.04 22.46 -0.56
CA ARG A 58 -5.45 21.12 -0.48
C ARG A 58 -6.45 20.13 0.08
N VAL A 59 -6.23 18.86 -0.21
CA VAL A 59 -6.88 17.74 0.48
C VAL A 59 -5.81 16.78 0.98
N VAL A 60 -6.08 16.17 2.13
CA VAL A 60 -5.24 15.15 2.75
C VAL A 60 -5.93 13.82 2.56
N PHE A 61 -5.21 12.87 2.01
CA PHE A 61 -5.61 11.47 1.96
C PHE A 61 -4.75 10.67 2.93
N SER A 62 -5.40 9.95 3.84
CA SER A 62 -4.72 9.07 4.79
C SER A 62 -5.32 7.68 4.79
N VAL A 63 -4.44 6.70 4.97
CA VAL A 63 -4.79 5.29 4.98
C VAL A 63 -4.11 4.64 6.17
N ASP A 64 -4.90 4.13 7.10
CA ASP A 64 -4.41 3.44 8.29
C ASP A 64 -4.62 1.93 8.14
N GLY A 65 -3.65 1.14 8.65
CA GLY A 65 -3.76 -0.31 8.70
C GLY A 65 -3.02 -1.06 7.58
N LEU A 66 -2.27 -0.36 6.73
CA LEU A 66 -1.45 -0.97 5.69
C LEU A 66 -0.03 -1.22 6.19
N LYS A 67 0.38 -2.49 6.26
CA LYS A 67 1.71 -2.90 6.76
C LYS A 67 2.72 -3.23 5.66
N TYR A 68 2.26 -3.50 4.44
CA TYR A 68 3.11 -4.04 3.36
C TYR A 68 2.95 -3.28 2.04
N CYS A 69 2.24 -2.16 2.05
CA CYS A 69 2.12 -1.29 0.89
C CYS A 69 3.20 -0.22 0.97
N GLU A 70 4.05 -0.16 -0.04
CA GLU A 70 5.11 0.85 -0.13
C GLU A 70 4.66 2.05 -0.96
N ARG A 71 3.84 1.83 -2.01
CA ARG A 71 3.44 2.88 -2.93
C ARG A 71 1.95 3.01 -3.08
N MET A 72 1.54 4.25 -3.30
CA MET A 72 0.18 4.66 -3.53
C MET A 72 0.13 5.58 -4.75
N HIS A 73 -0.72 5.24 -5.70
CA HIS A 73 -0.93 6.02 -6.90
C HIS A 73 -2.23 6.81 -6.79
N VAL A 74 -2.15 8.14 -6.77
CA VAL A 74 -3.30 9.05 -6.60
C VAL A 74 -3.63 9.71 -7.92
N GLU A 75 -4.92 9.72 -8.25
CA GLU A 75 -5.48 10.42 -9.41
C GLU A 75 -6.69 11.27 -9.01
N ILE A 76 -6.83 12.42 -9.68
CA ILE A 76 -8.06 13.22 -9.64
C ILE A 76 -8.56 13.42 -11.07
N ARG A 77 -9.85 13.19 -11.28
CA ARG A 77 -10.54 13.38 -12.55
C ARG A 77 -11.69 14.37 -12.39
N ASP A 78 -11.92 15.19 -13.40
CA ASP A 78 -13.10 16.06 -13.43
C ASP A 78 -14.40 15.28 -13.72
N VAL A 79 -15.54 15.96 -13.74
CA VAL A 79 -16.87 15.36 -14.00
C VAL A 79 -17.00 14.71 -15.38
N SER A 80 -16.12 15.05 -16.34
CA SER A 80 -16.08 14.42 -17.66
C SER A 80 -15.17 13.19 -17.70
N GLY A 81 -14.49 12.87 -16.58
CA GLY A 81 -13.53 11.78 -16.48
C GLY A 81 -12.10 12.15 -16.92
N LYS A 82 -11.86 13.41 -17.32
CA LYS A 82 -10.54 13.89 -17.71
C LYS A 82 -9.62 13.91 -16.50
N LEU A 83 -8.44 13.31 -16.64
CA LEU A 83 -7.39 13.33 -15.63
C LEU A 83 -6.83 14.75 -15.47
N VAL A 84 -6.92 15.29 -14.25
CA VAL A 84 -6.47 16.65 -13.90
C VAL A 84 -5.34 16.66 -12.88
N PHE A 85 -5.13 15.56 -12.15
CA PHE A 85 -4.01 15.36 -11.25
C PHE A 85 -3.58 13.89 -11.22
N LYS A 86 -2.28 13.64 -11.11
CA LYS A 86 -1.69 12.30 -10.99
C LYS A 86 -0.38 12.40 -10.21
N SER A 87 -0.21 11.60 -9.16
CA SER A 87 1.02 11.58 -8.36
C SER A 87 1.19 10.26 -7.61
N GLU A 88 2.42 9.90 -7.29
CA GLU A 88 2.78 8.71 -6.52
C GLU A 88 3.30 9.14 -5.14
N TYR A 89 2.87 8.43 -4.10
CA TYR A 89 3.21 8.70 -2.70
C TYR A 89 3.65 7.41 -2.01
N GLU A 90 4.53 7.53 -1.01
CA GLU A 90 4.88 6.44 -0.11
C GLU A 90 3.71 6.15 0.85
N THR A 91 3.28 4.90 1.00
CA THR A 91 2.05 4.55 1.76
C THR A 91 2.19 4.72 3.27
N SER A 92 3.43 4.76 3.77
CA SER A 92 3.73 5.12 5.16
C SER A 92 3.43 6.59 5.50
N SER A 93 3.05 7.39 4.49
CA SER A 93 2.82 8.83 4.61
C SER A 93 1.38 9.23 4.26
N ARG A 94 0.92 10.34 4.85
CA ARG A 94 -0.30 11.02 4.40
C ARG A 94 0.00 11.72 3.07
N ALA A 95 -0.82 11.47 2.05
CA ALA A 95 -0.71 12.22 0.81
C ALA A 95 -1.36 13.60 0.98
N ILE A 96 -0.58 14.65 0.74
CA ILE A 96 -1.07 16.03 0.68
C ILE A 96 -1.16 16.41 -0.80
N ILE A 97 -2.38 16.61 -1.27
CA ILE A 97 -2.65 16.93 -2.67
C ILE A 97 -2.99 18.42 -2.80
N PRO A 98 -2.17 19.21 -3.52
CA PRO A 98 -2.48 20.61 -3.81
C PRO A 98 -3.60 20.70 -4.87
N LEU A 99 -4.57 21.57 -4.64
CA LEU A 99 -5.75 21.75 -5.49
C LEU A 99 -5.77 23.11 -6.19
N SER A 100 -4.73 23.93 -6.05
CA SER A 100 -4.66 25.33 -6.53
C SER A 100 -5.00 25.51 -8.01
N ASN A 101 -4.71 24.51 -8.84
CA ASN A 101 -4.89 24.56 -10.29
C ASN A 101 -6.26 24.01 -10.75
N LEU A 102 -7.09 23.53 -9.83
CA LEU A 102 -8.43 23.02 -10.10
C LEU A 102 -9.47 24.08 -9.77
N VAL A 103 -10.60 24.15 -10.45
CA VAL A 103 -11.67 25.13 -10.15
C VAL A 103 -12.65 24.57 -9.11
N SER A 104 -13.53 25.40 -8.57
CA SER A 104 -14.62 24.92 -7.70
C SER A 104 -15.52 23.95 -8.47
N GLY A 105 -15.88 22.83 -7.85
CA GLY A 105 -16.66 21.78 -8.50
C GLY A 105 -16.51 20.42 -7.82
N ALA A 106 -17.19 19.42 -8.39
CA ALA A 106 -17.04 18.03 -7.99
C ALA A 106 -15.98 17.32 -8.83
N TYR A 107 -15.19 16.49 -8.18
CA TYR A 107 -14.13 15.70 -8.79
C TYR A 107 -14.20 14.26 -8.29
N SER A 108 -13.73 13.33 -9.11
CA SER A 108 -13.48 11.95 -8.69
C SER A 108 -12.05 11.85 -8.20
N PHE A 109 -11.87 11.46 -6.94
CA PHE A 109 -10.58 11.12 -6.36
C PHE A 109 -10.45 9.60 -6.38
N SER A 110 -9.29 9.09 -6.80
CA SER A 110 -8.98 7.67 -6.69
C SER A 110 -7.55 7.44 -6.21
N ALA A 111 -7.37 6.45 -5.34
CA ALA A 111 -6.07 5.99 -4.88
C ALA A 111 -5.94 4.49 -5.13
N GLU A 112 -4.88 4.07 -5.81
CA GLU A 112 -4.52 2.68 -5.99
C GLU A 112 -3.39 2.32 -5.02
N ILE A 113 -3.61 1.29 -4.20
CA ILE A 113 -2.71 0.89 -3.11
C ILE A 113 -2.72 -0.64 -3.01
N CYS A 114 -1.55 -1.30 -3.10
CA CYS A 114 -1.50 -2.78 -3.05
C CYS A 114 -2.50 -3.47 -4.00
N ASN A 115 -2.67 -2.94 -5.21
CA ASN A 115 -3.65 -3.38 -6.22
C ASN A 115 -5.13 -3.21 -5.82
N ALA A 116 -5.42 -2.54 -4.71
CA ALA A 116 -6.75 -2.10 -4.33
C ALA A 116 -7.01 -0.70 -4.87
N MET A 117 -8.18 -0.47 -5.47
CA MET A 117 -8.61 0.85 -5.89
C MET A 117 -9.65 1.41 -4.93
N ILE A 118 -9.34 2.55 -4.33
CA ILE A 118 -10.25 3.33 -3.49
C ILE A 118 -10.72 4.53 -4.32
N SER A 119 -12.00 4.88 -4.25
CA SER A 119 -12.55 6.04 -4.96
C SER A 119 -13.53 6.79 -4.09
N GLU A 120 -13.42 8.11 -4.10
CA GLU A 120 -14.21 9.04 -3.28
C GLU A 120 -14.59 10.28 -4.10
N THR A 121 -15.70 10.93 -3.73
CA THR A 121 -16.07 12.22 -4.34
C THR A 121 -15.38 13.35 -3.60
N LEU A 122 -14.59 14.16 -4.30
CA LEU A 122 -13.94 15.36 -3.77
C LEU A 122 -14.71 16.61 -4.21
N ILE A 123 -15.20 17.39 -3.24
CA ILE A 123 -15.86 18.67 -3.50
C ILE A 123 -14.85 19.79 -3.25
N ILE A 124 -14.63 20.66 -4.24
CA ILE A 124 -13.78 21.85 -4.10
C ILE A 124 -14.67 23.09 -4.04
N ASN A 125 -14.53 23.89 -2.99
CA ASN A 125 -15.30 25.12 -2.78
C ASN A 125 -14.41 26.26 -2.28
N ARG A 126 -14.05 27.19 -3.17
CA ARG A 126 -13.24 28.36 -2.81
C ARG A 126 -14.06 29.47 -2.15
#